data_AF-A0A963HS43-F1
#
_entry.id   AF-A0A963HS43-F1
#
_cell.length_a   1.000
_cell.length_b   1.000
_cell.length_c   1.000
_cell.angle_alpha   90.00
_cell.angle_beta   90.00
_cell.angle_gamma   90.00
#
_symmetry.space_group_name_H-M   'P 1'
#
loop_
_entity.id
_entity.type
_entity.pdbx_description
1 polymer ?
#
loop_
_entity_poly.entity_id
_entity_poly.type
_entity_poly.pdbx_seq_one_letter_code
_entity_poly.pdbx_strand_id
1 'polypeptide(L)'
;MIASTDRMAGWLEVVAAPIWSGAASTIRIHPVCMHHCTCHAISLNGRWVCASDGSLTIFHSRQSAEHFLELAHIDHYELGEVAELGDDVALKTQCVSFRPRKGLVSCRMRCSEESALAS
;
A
#
# COMPACT_ATOMS: atom_id res chain seq x y z
N MET A 1 -10.79 5.12 -7.76
CA MET A 1 -9.55 5.13 -8.59
C MET A 1 -9.22 3.68 -8.97
N ILE A 2 -8.54 3.40 -10.09
CA ILE A 2 -8.11 2.02 -10.40
C ILE A 2 -6.62 1.88 -10.08
N ALA A 3 -6.27 0.83 -9.33
CA ALA A 3 -4.89 0.45 -9.08
C ALA A 3 -4.32 -0.29 -10.31
N SER A 4 -3.28 0.28 -10.92
CA SER A 4 -2.56 -0.23 -12.09
C SER A 4 -1.03 -0.18 -11.88
N THR A 5 -0.30 -1.08 -12.52
CA THR A 5 1.17 -1.10 -12.56
C THR A 5 1.77 -0.28 -13.72
N ASP A 6 0.94 0.32 -14.59
CA ASP A 6 1.39 1.10 -15.77
C ASP A 6 2.22 2.34 -15.40
N ARG A 7 1.96 2.92 -14.23
CA ARG A 7 2.68 4.08 -13.68
C ARG A 7 3.03 3.82 -12.23
N MET A 8 4.10 3.04 -12.04
CA MET A 8 4.56 2.66 -10.71
C MET A 8 5.50 3.69 -10.08
N ALA A 9 5.46 3.72 -8.76
CA ALA A 9 6.52 4.27 -7.92
C ALA A 9 7.22 3.12 -7.18
N GLY A 10 8.54 3.13 -7.09
CA GLY A 10 9.29 2.18 -6.27
C GLY A 10 9.33 2.58 -4.80
N TRP A 11 9.59 1.62 -3.90
CA TRP A 11 9.78 1.93 -2.47
C TRP A 11 10.89 2.96 -2.23
N LEU A 12 11.96 2.92 -3.03
CA LEU A 12 13.05 3.90 -2.95
C LEU A 12 12.60 5.32 -3.31
N GLU A 13 11.66 5.49 -4.23
CA GLU A 13 11.11 6.81 -4.54
C GLU A 13 10.27 7.34 -3.37
N VAL A 14 9.57 6.45 -2.65
CA VAL A 14 8.84 6.83 -1.43
C VAL A 14 9.80 7.29 -0.34
N VAL A 15 10.87 6.53 -0.07
CA VAL A 15 11.88 6.88 0.94
C VAL A 15 12.64 8.16 0.55
N ALA A 16 12.87 8.39 -0.74
CA ALA A 16 13.53 9.59 -1.23
C ALA A 16 12.61 10.83 -1.28
N ALA A 17 11.29 10.64 -1.18
CA ALA A 17 10.30 11.71 -1.32
C ALA A 17 10.53 12.93 -0.41
N PRO A 18 10.96 12.78 0.87
CA PRO A 18 11.28 13.92 1.74
C PRO A 18 12.55 14.68 1.33
N ILE A 19 13.45 14.03 0.57
CA ILE A 19 14.77 14.55 0.22
C ILE A 19 14.70 15.39 -1.07
N TRP A 20 13.68 15.19 -1.90
CA TRP A 20 13.51 15.90 -3.15
C TRP A 20 13.12 17.37 -2.94
N SER A 21 14.10 18.26 -3.08
CA SER A 21 14.02 19.69 -2.78
C SER A 21 13.18 20.54 -3.76
N GLY A 22 12.46 19.92 -4.71
CA GLY A 22 11.85 20.63 -5.85
C GLY A 22 10.33 20.53 -6.00
N ALA A 23 9.66 19.55 -5.39
CA ALA A 23 8.22 19.38 -5.51
C ALA A 23 7.62 18.78 -4.23
N ALA A 24 6.46 19.28 -3.82
CA ALA A 24 5.70 18.66 -2.73
C ALA A 24 5.31 17.25 -3.15
N SER A 25 5.85 16.24 -2.48
CA SER A 25 5.48 14.85 -2.69
C SER A 25 4.20 14.55 -1.95
N THR A 26 3.15 14.17 -2.67
CA THR A 26 1.89 13.74 -2.07
C THR A 26 1.87 12.24 -1.91
N ILE A 27 1.92 11.79 -0.66
CA ILE A 27 1.81 10.38 -0.29
C ILE A 27 0.40 10.13 0.22
N ARG A 28 -0.26 9.09 -0.30
CA ARG A 28 -1.62 8.73 0.12
C ARG A 28 -1.75 7.26 0.45
N ILE A 29 -2.54 6.96 1.46
CA ILE A 29 -2.99 5.58 1.76
C ILE A 29 -4.42 5.42 1.25
N HIS A 30 -4.62 4.45 0.36
CA HIS A 30 -5.90 4.16 -0.27
C HIS A 30 -6.45 2.82 0.25
N PRO A 31 -7.72 2.75 0.69
CA PRO A 31 -8.40 1.46 0.84
C PRO A 31 -8.50 0.77 -0.52
N VAL A 32 -8.21 -0.52 -0.55
CA VAL A 32 -8.29 -1.37 -1.74
C VAL A 32 -9.23 -2.53 -1.44
N CYS A 33 -10.37 -2.53 -2.14
CA CYS A 33 -11.34 -3.60 -2.02
C CYS A 33 -10.86 -4.81 -2.82
N MET A 34 -10.52 -5.88 -2.11
CA MET A 34 -10.45 -7.21 -2.67
C MET A 34 -11.75 -7.93 -2.31
N HIS A 35 -12.16 -8.89 -3.14
CA HIS A 35 -13.44 -9.63 -3.04
C HIS A 35 -13.98 -9.85 -1.60
N HIS A 36 -13.13 -10.25 -0.65
CA HIS A 36 -13.53 -10.55 0.73
C HIS A 36 -12.69 -9.85 1.80
N CYS A 37 -11.90 -8.82 1.45
CA CYS A 37 -11.09 -8.08 2.42
C CYS A 37 -10.77 -6.66 1.93
N THR A 38 -10.64 -5.73 2.87
CA THR A 38 -10.13 -4.39 2.58
C THR A 38 -8.64 -4.34 2.93
N CYS A 39 -7.80 -4.37 1.89
CA CYS A 39 -6.38 -4.06 2.03
C CYS A 39 -6.15 -2.57 1.81
N HIS A 40 -4.90 -2.12 1.85
CA HIS A 40 -4.53 -0.73 1.61
C HIS A 40 -3.36 -0.66 0.63
N ALA A 41 -3.33 0.33 -0.25
CA ALA A 41 -2.19 0.60 -1.13
C ALA A 41 -1.69 2.02 -0.90
N ILE A 42 -0.42 2.25 -1.21
CA ILE A 42 0.19 3.58 -1.12
C ILE A 42 0.32 4.13 -2.53
N SER A 43 0.03 5.42 -2.70
CA SER A 43 0.40 6.16 -3.91
C SER A 43 1.35 7.31 -3.57
N LEU A 44 2.28 7.58 -4.50
CA LEU A 44 3.19 8.72 -4.49
C LEU A 44 2.92 9.57 -5.73
N ASN A 45 2.45 10.80 -5.55
CA ASN A 45 2.07 11.70 -6.64
C ASN A 45 1.08 11.03 -7.62
N GLY A 46 0.17 10.20 -7.10
CA GLY A 46 -0.81 9.45 -7.89
C GLY A 46 -0.27 8.21 -8.61
N ARG A 47 1.00 7.84 -8.41
CA ARG A 47 1.60 6.59 -8.91
C ARG A 47 1.55 5.52 -7.82
N TRP A 48 1.19 4.30 -8.19
CA TRP A 48 1.03 3.20 -7.23
C TRP A 48 2.38 2.62 -6.80
N VAL A 49 2.55 2.42 -5.50
CA VAL A 49 3.79 1.87 -4.95
C VAL A 49 3.87 0.38 -5.24
N CYS A 50 4.89 -0.02 -6.00
CA CYS A 50 5.14 -1.40 -6.41
C CYS A 50 6.45 -1.91 -5.80
N ALA A 51 6.53 -3.22 -5.64
CA ALA A 51 7.75 -3.94 -5.32
C ALA A 51 8.70 -3.95 -6.52
N SER A 52 9.95 -4.36 -6.29
CA SER A 52 11.00 -4.38 -7.32
C SER A 52 10.72 -5.33 -8.49
N ASP A 53 9.85 -6.33 -8.29
CA ASP A 53 9.39 -7.24 -9.34
C ASP A 53 8.18 -6.70 -10.14
N GLY A 54 7.75 -5.46 -9.86
CA GLY A 54 6.61 -4.81 -10.49
C GLY A 54 5.26 -5.19 -9.88
N SER A 55 5.23 -6.02 -8.83
CA SER A 55 3.98 -6.34 -8.13
C SER A 55 3.47 -5.14 -7.34
N LEU A 56 2.17 -4.86 -7.36
CA LEU A 56 1.59 -3.83 -6.50
C LEU A 56 1.79 -4.20 -5.03
N THR A 57 2.37 -3.30 -4.24
CA THR A 57 2.48 -3.49 -2.80
C THR A 57 1.16 -3.11 -2.14
N ILE A 58 0.53 -4.07 -1.48
CA ILE A 58 -0.65 -3.84 -0.66
C ILE A 58 -0.34 -4.20 0.79
N PHE A 59 -1.10 -3.61 1.70
CA PHE A 59 -0.96 -3.74 3.13
C PHE A 59 -2.26 -4.29 3.70
N HIS A 60 -2.15 -5.31 4.55
CA HIS A 60 -3.31 -5.99 5.12
C HIS A 60 -4.20 -5.04 5.93
N SER A 61 -3.61 -4.04 6.58
CA SER A 61 -4.33 -3.03 7.36
C SER A 61 -3.73 -1.65 7.13
N ARG A 62 -4.50 -0.60 7.45
CA ARG A 62 -3.99 0.77 7.43
C ARG A 62 -2.74 0.92 8.29
N GLN A 63 -2.77 0.36 9.50
CA GLN A 63 -1.62 0.34 10.41
C GLN A 63 -0.36 -0.28 9.79
N SER A 64 -0.51 -1.31 8.94
CA SER A 64 0.64 -1.92 8.26
C SER A 64 1.24 -0.96 7.22
N ALA A 65 0.41 -0.17 6.53
CA ALA A 65 0.86 0.87 5.61
C ALA A 65 1.49 2.06 6.34
N GLU A 66 0.87 2.50 7.44
CA GLU A 66 1.40 3.57 8.30
C GLU A 66 2.78 3.21 8.86
N HIS A 67 2.96 1.96 9.32
CA HIS A 67 4.26 1.52 9.83
C HIS A 67 5.33 1.42 8.74
N PHE A 68 4.95 1.13 7.49
CA PHE A 68 5.88 1.23 6.36
C PHE A 68 6.34 2.67 6.12
N LEU A 69 5.42 3.63 6.19
CA LEU A 69 5.74 5.06 6.07
C LEU A 69 6.62 5.54 7.23
N GLU A 70 6.38 5.07 8.45
CA GLU A 70 7.22 5.33 9.62
C GLU A 70 8.66 4.85 9.41
N LEU A 71 8.84 3.62 8.90
CA LEU A 71 10.16 3.07 8.56
C LEU A 71 10.85 3.86 7.42
N ALA A 72 10.06 4.51 6.56
CA ALA A 72 10.53 5.37 5.49
C ALA A 72 10.74 6.83 5.93
N HIS A 73 10.56 7.15 7.23
CA HIS A 73 10.62 8.51 7.78
C HIS A 73 9.65 9.49 7.08
N ILE A 74 8.46 9.01 6.75
CA ILE A 74 7.37 9.79 6.17
C ILE A 74 6.34 10.11 7.27
N ASP A 75 6.40 11.33 7.78
CA ASP A 75 5.51 11.78 8.85
C ASP A 75 4.21 12.43 8.33
N HIS A 76 4.15 12.74 7.04
CA HIS A 76 3.00 13.38 6.40
C HIS A 76 2.45 12.54 5.24
N TYR A 77 1.19 12.15 5.36
CA TYR A 77 0.44 11.47 4.31
C TYR A 77 -1.04 11.84 4.41
N GLU A 78 -1.76 11.67 3.31
CA GLU A 78 -3.21 11.87 3.25
C GLU A 78 -3.93 10.51 3.16
N LEU A 79 -5.21 10.50 3.54
CA LEU A 79 -6.11 9.41 3.16
C LEU A 79 -6.57 9.64 1.72
N GLY A 80 -6.42 8.62 0.89
CA GLY A 80 -6.90 8.62 -0.48
C GLY A 80 -8.26 7.95 -0.62
N GLU A 81 -8.90 8.19 -1.77
CA GLU A 81 -10.14 7.53 -2.16
C GLU A 81 -9.98 6.01 -2.29
N VAL A 82 -11.08 5.29 -2.13
CA VAL A 82 -11.15 3.84 -2.37
C VAL A 82 -10.69 3.53 -3.80
N ALA A 83 -9.86 2.50 -3.92
CA ALA A 83 -9.36 2.01 -5.18
C ALA A 83 -9.81 0.57 -5.46
N GLU A 84 -10.19 0.32 -6.70
CA GLU A 84 -10.44 -1.02 -7.23
C GLU A 84 -9.14 -1.55 -7.86
N LEU A 85 -8.92 -2.85 -7.77
CA LEU A 85 -7.79 -3.49 -8.44
C LEU A 85 -8.16 -3.76 -9.90
N GLY A 86 -7.30 -3.34 -10.84
CA GLY A 86 -7.38 -3.85 -12.19
C GLY A 86 -7.05 -5.35 -12.24
N ASP A 87 -7.57 -6.06 -13.25
CA ASP A 87 -7.42 -7.51 -13.39
C ASP A 87 -5.95 -7.97 -13.44
N ASP A 88 -5.11 -7.25 -14.18
CA ASP A 88 -3.66 -7.55 -14.29
C ASP A 88 -2.93 -7.38 -12.96
N VAL A 89 -3.39 -6.44 -12.14
CA VAL A 89 -2.80 -6.14 -10.83
C VAL A 89 -3.23 -7.17 -9.80
N ALA A 90 -4.48 -7.62 -9.83
CA ALA A 90 -4.97 -8.66 -8.92
C ALA A 90 -4.10 -9.94 -8.97
N LEU A 91 -3.54 -10.27 -10.14
CA LEU A 91 -2.63 -11.39 -10.34
C LEU A 91 -1.19 -11.11 -9.89
N LYS A 92 -0.81 -9.84 -9.72
CA LYS A 92 0.53 -9.36 -9.37
C LYS A 92 0.51 -8.45 -8.14
N THR A 93 -0.10 -8.89 -7.05
CA THR A 93 -0.03 -8.18 -5.77
C THR A 93 0.92 -8.87 -4.79
N GLN A 94 1.69 -8.07 -4.06
CA GLN A 94 2.42 -8.50 -2.87
C GLN A 94 1.76 -7.91 -1.62
N CYS A 95 1.14 -8.76 -0.80
CA CYS A 95 0.53 -8.33 0.44
C CYS A 95 1.52 -8.36 1.61
N VAL A 96 1.58 -7.27 2.36
CA VAL A 96 2.47 -7.04 3.51
C VAL A 96 1.63 -6.78 4.77
N SER A 97 2.10 -7.27 5.91
CA SER A 97 1.47 -7.04 7.21
C SER A 97 2.53 -6.68 8.24
N PHE A 98 2.21 -5.74 9.11
CA PHE A 98 3.02 -5.46 10.28
C PHE A 98 2.73 -6.46 11.40
N ARG A 99 3.80 -6.99 12.03
CA ARG A 99 3.74 -7.81 13.22
C ARG A 99 4.71 -7.24 14.26
N PRO A 100 4.27 -6.88 15.48
CA PRO A 100 5.10 -6.17 16.47
C PRO A 100 6.48 -6.77 16.78
N ARG A 101 6.64 -8.09 16.67
CA ARG A 101 7.92 -8.79 16.90
C ARG A 101 8.73 -9.12 15.65
N LYS A 102 8.15 -8.96 14.45
CA LYS A 102 8.77 -9.36 13.18
C LYS A 102 8.90 -8.21 12.18
N GLY A 103 8.36 -7.03 12.49
CA GLY A 103 8.29 -5.92 11.55
C GLY A 103 7.32 -6.21 10.41
N LEU A 104 7.61 -5.66 9.23
CA LEU A 104 6.86 -5.91 8.01
C LEU A 104 7.21 -7.29 7.45
N VAL A 105 6.19 -8.12 7.22
CA VAL A 105 6.33 -9.47 6.67
C VAL A 105 5.30 -9.73 5.58
N SER A 106 5.57 -10.67 4.68
CA SER A 106 4.57 -11.14 3.72
C SER A 106 3.31 -11.60 4.47
N CYS A 107 2.16 -11.08 4.04
CA CYS A 107 0.88 -11.47 4.59
C CYS A 107 0.63 -12.94 4.25
N ARG A 108 0.41 -13.76 5.29
CA ARG A 108 0.03 -15.18 5.14
C ARG A 108 -1.47 -15.39 5.25
N MET A 109 -2.23 -14.34 5.56
CA MET A 109 -3.68 -14.45 5.66
C MET A 109 -4.23 -14.48 4.25
N ARG A 110 -4.90 -15.58 3.91
CA ARG A 110 -5.83 -15.56 2.77
C ARG A 110 -6.92 -14.58 3.17
N CYS A 111 -7.32 -13.70 2.26
CA CYS A 111 -8.55 -12.94 2.43
C CYS A 111 -9.70 -13.94 2.48
N SER A 112 -10.01 -14.34 3.71
CA SER A 112 -11.00 -15.34 4.08
C SER A 112 -12.11 -14.56 4.77
N GLU A 113 -13.36 -14.93 4.53
CA GLU A 113 -14.62 -14.19 4.78
C GLU A 113 -14.91 -13.71 6.21
N GLU A 114 -13.97 -13.72 7.15
CA GLU A 114 -14.26 -13.56 8.57
C GLU A 114 -13.69 -12.27 9.16
N SER A 115 -14.41 -11.17 8.93
CA SER A 115 -14.37 -9.98 9.78
C SER A 115 -15.71 -9.22 9.74
N ALA A 116 -16.83 -9.96 9.81
CA ALA A 116 -18.16 -9.40 10.07
C ALA A 116 -18.59 -9.52 11.54
N LEU A 117 -17.72 -9.97 12.45
CA LEU A 117 -18.06 -10.14 13.87
C LEU A 117 -16.96 -9.62 14.79
N ALA A 118 -16.93 -8.30 14.95
CA ALA A 118 -16.46 -7.66 16.17
C ALA A 118 -17.27 -6.36 16.33
N SER A 119 -18.51 -6.55 16.77
CA SER A 119 -19.37 -5.51 17.35
C SER A 119 -18.83 -5.04 18.68
#